data_AF-A0A8H4XU74-F1
#
_entry.id   AF-A0A8H4XU74-F1
#
_cell.length_a   1.000
_cell.length_b   1.000
_cell.length_c   1.000
_cell.angle_alpha   90.00
_cell.angle_beta   90.00
_cell.angle_gamma   90.00
#
_symmetry.space_group_name_H-M   'P 1'
#
loop_
_entity.id
_entity.type
_entity.pdbx_description
1 polymer ?
#
loop_
_entity_poly.entity_id
_entity_poly.type
_entity_poly.pdbx_seq_one_letter_code
_entity_poly.pdbx_strand_id
1 'polypeptide(L)'
;MAPPPPPHKPGPQSHLQLSPHNHSSSSAATTNSTPISRLTQLSSHIMGSTATAGIFTAANVPQAPEDPLFGLMAAYRKDPSEKKVDLGIGAYRDDNAKPWILPVVRKADDILKNDPELNHEYLPIAGLPQYTSA
;
A
#
# COMPACT_ATOMS: atom_id res chain seq x y z
N MET A 1 2.37 -53.07 -26.75
CA MET A 1 1.16 -53.88 -26.54
C MET A 1 0.76 -53.74 -25.08
N ALA A 2 -0.23 -52.91 -24.76
CA ALA A 2 -0.66 -52.65 -23.38
C ALA A 2 -1.85 -53.56 -23.00
N PRO A 3 -1.95 -54.05 -21.75
CA PRO A 3 -3.05 -54.94 -21.34
C PRO A 3 -4.38 -54.16 -21.09
N PRO A 4 -5.55 -54.79 -21.33
CA PRO A 4 -6.87 -54.15 -21.25
C PRO A 4 -7.41 -53.97 -19.81
N PRO A 5 -8.34 -53.03 -19.58
CA PRO A 5 -8.89 -52.72 -18.26
C PRO A 5 -9.92 -53.76 -17.75
N PRO A 6 -10.08 -53.93 -16.42
CA PRO A 6 -11.03 -54.88 -15.83
C PRO A 6 -12.48 -54.36 -15.75
N PRO A 7 -13.50 -55.26 -15.83
CA PRO A 7 -14.92 -54.89 -15.82
C PRO A 7 -15.53 -54.67 -14.42
N HIS A 8 -16.53 -53.78 -14.39
CA HIS A 8 -17.36 -53.44 -13.23
C HIS A 8 -18.24 -54.62 -12.73
N LYS A 9 -18.38 -54.75 -11.41
CA LYS A 9 -19.37 -55.62 -10.74
C LYS A 9 -20.46 -54.78 -10.05
N PRO A 10 -21.76 -55.14 -10.16
CA PRO A 10 -22.85 -54.46 -9.44
C PRO A 10 -23.38 -55.27 -8.24
N GLY A 11 -23.95 -54.55 -7.25
CA GLY A 11 -24.93 -55.07 -6.28
C GLY A 11 -24.81 -54.47 -4.87
N PRO A 12 -25.85 -54.49 -4.02
CA PRO A 12 -27.31 -54.44 -4.28
C PRO A 12 -28.01 -53.24 -3.59
N GLN A 13 -29.23 -52.91 -4.03
CA GLN A 13 -30.15 -51.97 -3.36
C GLN A 13 -31.15 -52.73 -2.46
N SER A 14 -31.51 -52.16 -1.30
CA SER A 14 -32.90 -52.02 -0.82
C SER A 14 -32.99 -51.43 0.61
N HIS A 15 -33.80 -50.38 0.77
CA HIS A 15 -35.00 -50.34 1.63
C HIS A 15 -35.28 -48.95 2.24
N LEU A 16 -36.54 -48.54 2.15
CA LEU A 16 -37.12 -47.24 2.40
C LEU A 16 -37.46 -46.98 3.88
N GLN A 17 -37.35 -45.69 4.27
CA GLN A 17 -38.28 -44.87 5.07
C GLN A 17 -38.41 -45.07 6.60
N LEU A 18 -38.21 -43.96 7.35
CA LEU A 18 -39.24 -43.28 8.17
C LEU A 18 -38.62 -42.07 8.92
N SER A 19 -39.08 -40.86 8.58
CA SER A 19 -38.86 -39.63 9.37
C SER A 19 -39.90 -39.52 10.48
N PRO A 20 -39.56 -39.07 11.70
CA PRO A 20 -40.51 -38.42 12.58
C PRO A 20 -40.45 -36.90 12.42
N HIS A 21 -41.61 -36.32 12.11
CA HIS A 21 -41.87 -34.89 12.20
C HIS A 21 -41.81 -34.45 13.67
N ASN A 22 -41.07 -33.40 13.98
CA ASN A 22 -41.33 -32.62 15.19
C ASN A 22 -41.63 -31.17 14.80
N HIS A 23 -42.92 -30.86 14.80
CA HIS A 23 -43.41 -29.50 14.77
C HIS A 23 -43.22 -28.87 16.15
N SER A 24 -42.47 -27.79 16.23
CA SER A 24 -42.60 -26.82 17.32
C SER A 24 -42.36 -25.41 16.78
N SER A 25 -43.48 -24.85 16.31
CA SER A 25 -43.89 -23.45 16.51
C SER A 25 -42.81 -22.36 16.37
N SER A 26 -42.81 -21.77 15.17
CA SER A 26 -42.63 -20.34 14.97
C SER A 26 -43.48 -19.54 15.96
N SER A 27 -42.83 -19.01 17.00
CA SER A 27 -43.40 -18.00 17.88
C SER A 27 -42.79 -16.66 17.50
N ALA A 28 -43.66 -15.70 17.23
CA ALA A 28 -43.35 -14.35 16.82
C ALA A 28 -42.30 -13.71 17.75
N ALA A 29 -41.15 -13.33 17.21
CA ALA A 29 -40.27 -12.37 17.87
C ALA A 29 -40.89 -10.98 17.72
N THR A 30 -41.82 -10.64 18.61
CA THR A 30 -42.22 -9.27 18.88
C THR A 30 -40.96 -8.48 19.27
N THR A 31 -40.47 -7.61 18.38
CA THR A 31 -39.35 -6.71 18.68
C THR A 31 -39.81 -5.58 19.61
N ASN A 32 -40.14 -5.91 20.86
CA ASN A 32 -40.21 -4.91 21.92
C ASN A 32 -38.78 -4.65 22.40
N SER A 33 -37.97 -3.99 21.56
CA SER A 33 -36.73 -3.39 22.03
C SER A 33 -37.12 -2.27 23.01
N THR A 34 -36.88 -2.44 24.31
CA THR A 34 -37.08 -1.35 25.27
C THR A 34 -36.16 -0.18 24.87
N PRO A 35 -36.58 1.07 25.11
CA PRO A 35 -35.78 2.24 24.78
C PRO A 35 -34.39 2.20 25.44
N ILE A 36 -34.30 1.58 26.62
CA ILE A 36 -33.04 1.34 27.33
C ILE A 36 -32.11 0.40 26.55
N SER A 37 -32.63 -0.70 26.00
CA SER A 37 -31.85 -1.62 25.16
C SER A 37 -31.35 -0.95 23.88
N ARG A 38 -32.14 -0.05 23.30
CA ARG A 38 -31.67 0.76 22.16
C ARG A 38 -30.58 1.74 22.58
N LEU A 39 -30.71 2.39 23.74
CA LEU A 39 -29.72 3.35 24.23
C LEU A 39 -28.39 2.70 24.60
N THR A 40 -28.41 1.49 25.19
CA THR A 40 -27.20 0.71 25.45
C THR A 40 -26.55 0.22 24.16
N GLN A 41 -27.34 -0.16 23.15
CA GLN A 41 -26.83 -0.55 21.83
C GLN A 41 -26.24 0.65 21.05
N LEU A 42 -26.82 1.85 21.19
CA LEU A 42 -26.24 3.09 20.64
C LEU A 42 -24.97 3.50 21.40
N SER A 43 -24.97 3.40 22.73
CA SER A 43 -23.78 3.68 23.54
C SER A 43 -22.64 2.72 23.26
N SER A 44 -22.90 1.42 23.04
CA SER A 44 -21.84 0.48 22.65
C SER A 44 -21.33 0.74 21.23
N HIS A 45 -22.16 1.24 20.33
CA HIS A 45 -21.72 1.64 18.99
C HIS A 45 -20.90 2.95 19.00
N ILE A 46 -21.25 3.91 19.86
CA ILE A 46 -20.62 5.25 19.92
C ILE A 46 -19.39 5.27 20.84
N MET A 47 -19.45 4.60 21.99
CA MET A 47 -18.40 4.59 23.02
C MET A 47 -17.62 3.27 23.10
N GLY A 48 -18.10 2.20 22.46
CA GLY A 48 -17.40 0.91 22.35
C GLY A 48 -16.33 0.89 21.26
N SER A 49 -15.99 2.05 20.69
CA SER A 49 -14.74 2.27 19.97
C SER A 49 -13.57 2.20 20.95
N THR A 50 -13.33 1.00 21.52
CA THR A 50 -11.98 0.56 21.85
C THR A 50 -11.12 0.99 20.68
N ALA A 51 -10.04 1.74 20.93
CA ALA A 51 -9.17 2.28 19.90
C ALA A 51 -8.80 1.15 18.93
N THR A 52 -9.57 1.02 17.86
CA THR A 52 -9.28 0.10 16.77
C THR A 52 -8.05 0.71 16.19
N ALA A 53 -6.90 0.09 16.46
CA ALA A 53 -5.68 0.37 15.73
C ALA A 53 -6.10 0.53 14.27
N GLY A 54 -5.79 1.69 13.68
CA GLY A 54 -6.26 2.00 12.33
C GLY A 54 -5.96 0.83 11.39
N ILE A 55 -6.80 0.62 10.37
CA ILE A 55 -6.67 -0.52 9.45
C ILE A 55 -5.27 -0.66 8.82
N PHE A 56 -4.50 0.43 8.80
CA PHE A 56 -3.09 0.48 8.44
C PHE A 56 -2.18 0.13 9.64
N THR A 57 -2.25 -1.11 10.12
CA THR A 57 -1.22 -1.64 11.03
C THR A 57 -0.03 -2.18 10.23
N ALA A 58 1.15 -2.27 10.83
CA ALA A 58 2.31 -2.92 10.20
C ALA A 58 2.07 -4.41 9.87
N ALA A 59 1.10 -5.05 10.54
CA ALA A 59 0.68 -6.42 10.21
C ALA A 59 -0.18 -6.47 8.93
N ASN A 60 -0.94 -5.41 8.63
CA ASN A 60 -1.78 -5.30 7.45
C ASN A 60 -1.08 -4.61 6.26
N VAL A 61 -0.06 -3.79 6.53
CA VAL A 61 0.76 -3.08 5.55
C VAL A 61 2.22 -3.47 5.78
N PRO A 62 2.66 -4.61 5.24
CA PRO A 62 4.05 -5.02 5.37
C PRO A 62 4.97 -4.04 4.63
N GLN A 63 6.22 -3.93 5.10
CA GLN A 63 7.23 -3.08 4.48
C GLN A 63 7.48 -3.52 3.03
N ALA A 64 7.48 -2.56 2.11
CA ALA A 64 7.83 -2.82 0.72
C ALA A 64 9.30 -3.23 0.59
N PRO A 65 9.67 -4.03 -0.43
CA PRO A 65 11.06 -4.31 -0.73
C PRO A 65 11.89 -3.03 -0.92
N GLU A 66 13.17 -3.09 -0.59
CA GLU A 66 14.09 -1.98 -0.87
C GLU A 66 14.23 -1.80 -2.38
N ASP A 67 14.30 -0.54 -2.82
CA ASP A 67 14.53 -0.23 -4.22
C ASP A 67 15.94 -0.73 -4.65
N PRO A 68 16.04 -1.52 -5.73
CA PRO A 68 17.32 -2.04 -6.19
C PRO A 68 18.39 -0.98 -6.47
N LEU A 69 17.99 0.22 -6.91
CA LEU A 69 18.92 1.33 -7.17
C LEU A 69 19.56 1.80 -5.86
N PHE A 70 18.79 1.95 -4.78
CA PHE A 70 19.34 2.36 -3.50
C PHE A 70 20.23 1.27 -2.88
N GLY A 71 19.84 0.00 -3.02
CA GLY A 71 20.67 -1.14 -2.60
C GLY A 71 22.02 -1.17 -3.32
N LEU A 72 22.02 -0.96 -4.64
CA LEU A 72 23.25 -0.88 -5.44
C LEU A 72 24.15 0.28 -4.99
N MET A 73 23.57 1.45 -4.72
CA MET A 73 24.33 2.60 -4.23
C MET A 73 24.93 2.38 -2.85
N ALA A 74 24.21 1.69 -1.96
CA ALA A 74 24.73 1.32 -0.65
C ALA A 74 25.90 0.34 -0.78
N ALA A 75 25.80 -0.66 -1.67
CA ALA A 75 26.88 -1.59 -1.96
C ALA A 75 28.10 -0.87 -2.56
N TYR A 76 27.91 0.00 -3.56
CA TYR A 76 28.97 0.82 -4.16
C TYR A 76 29.70 1.67 -3.11
N ARG A 77 28.98 2.30 -2.17
CA ARG A 77 29.60 3.09 -1.10
C ARG A 77 30.43 2.23 -0.13
N LYS A 78 29.99 1.00 0.15
CA LYS A 78 30.68 0.05 1.04
C LYS A 78 31.89 -0.64 0.40
N ASP A 79 31.97 -0.69 -0.93
CA ASP A 79 33.10 -1.29 -1.65
C ASP A 79 34.41 -0.50 -1.36
N PRO A 80 35.46 -1.13 -0.81
CA PRO A 80 36.73 -0.47 -0.52
C PRO A 80 37.63 -0.29 -1.74
N SER A 81 37.29 -0.86 -2.90
CA SER A 81 38.11 -0.77 -4.11
C SER A 81 38.29 0.68 -4.57
N GLU A 82 39.54 1.09 -4.79
CA GLU A 82 39.87 2.42 -5.33
C GLU A 82 39.50 2.56 -6.82
N LYS A 83 39.25 1.44 -7.51
CA LYS A 83 38.93 1.40 -8.95
C LYS A 83 37.43 1.17 -9.22
N LYS A 84 36.58 1.27 -8.20
CA LYS A 84 35.13 1.15 -8.37
C LYS A 84 34.58 2.31 -9.21
N VAL A 85 33.52 2.04 -9.98
CA VAL A 85 32.86 3.03 -10.84
C VAL A 85 31.35 3.00 -10.58
N ASP A 86 30.76 4.17 -10.38
CA ASP A 86 29.30 4.33 -10.28
C ASP A 86 28.70 4.50 -11.68
N LEU A 87 27.97 3.49 -12.14
CA LEU A 87 27.17 3.52 -13.37
C LEU A 87 25.67 3.39 -13.08
N GLY A 88 25.26 3.51 -11.81
CA GLY A 88 23.88 3.31 -11.39
C GLY A 88 23.05 4.58 -11.47
N ILE A 89 23.57 5.70 -10.94
CA ILE A 89 22.82 6.96 -10.91
C ILE A 89 22.95 7.69 -12.25
N GLY A 90 21.83 7.90 -12.92
CA GLY A 90 21.72 8.71 -14.15
C GLY A 90 21.85 10.22 -13.93
N ALA A 91 22.79 10.67 -13.09
CA ALA A 91 23.06 12.07 -12.82
C ALA A 91 24.41 12.45 -13.44
N TYR A 92 24.44 13.55 -14.20
CA TYR A 92 25.65 13.98 -14.88
C TYR A 92 26.79 14.26 -13.89
N ARG A 93 28.00 13.88 -14.32
CA ARG A 93 29.25 14.07 -13.58
C ARG A 93 30.29 14.71 -14.48
N ASP A 94 31.18 15.50 -13.88
CA ASP A 94 32.37 16.00 -14.57
C ASP A 94 33.42 14.88 -14.80
N ASP A 95 34.54 15.24 -15.43
CA ASP A 95 35.65 14.32 -15.71
C ASP A 95 36.29 13.71 -14.44
N ASN A 96 35.98 14.26 -13.25
CA ASN A 96 36.45 13.78 -11.96
C ASN A 96 35.36 12.99 -11.20
N ALA A 97 34.29 12.58 -11.88
CA ALA A 97 33.14 11.89 -11.32
C ALA A 97 32.39 12.67 -10.22
N LYS A 98 32.48 14.01 -10.20
CA LYS A 98 31.78 14.88 -9.24
C LYS A 98 30.49 15.45 -9.82
N PRO A 99 29.48 15.80 -8.99
CA PRO A 99 28.27 16.48 -9.48
C PRO A 99 28.61 17.77 -10.25
N TRP A 100 28.14 17.86 -11.49
CA TRP A 100 28.37 19.07 -12.30
C TRP A 100 27.21 20.04 -12.17
N ILE A 101 27.46 21.18 -11.53
CA ILE A 101 26.55 22.32 -11.56
C ILE A 101 26.91 23.19 -12.76
N LEU A 102 25.93 23.38 -13.66
CA LEU A 102 26.13 24.19 -14.86
C LEU A 102 26.47 25.65 -14.50
N PRO A 103 27.43 26.29 -15.19
CA PRO A 103 27.79 27.69 -14.93
C PRO A 103 26.61 28.66 -15.07
N VAL A 104 25.70 28.42 -16.01
CA VAL A 104 24.50 29.25 -16.19
C VAL A 104 23.53 29.15 -15.01
N VAL A 105 23.40 27.96 -14.41
CA VAL A 105 22.53 27.74 -13.24
C VAL A 105 23.12 28.44 -12.02
N ARG A 106 24.44 28.42 -11.83
CA ARG A 106 25.10 29.22 -10.77
C ARG A 106 24.80 30.71 -10.91
N LYS A 107 24.90 31.25 -12.13
CA LYS A 107 24.58 32.66 -12.38
C LYS A 107 23.11 33.00 -12.09
N ALA A 108 22.18 32.12 -12.47
CA ALA A 108 20.77 32.31 -12.19
C ALA A 108 20.48 32.29 -10.67
N ASP A 109 21.12 31.40 -9.93
CA ASP A 109 21.04 31.32 -8.46
C ASP A 109 21.60 32.59 -7.79
N ASP A 110 22.73 33.12 -8.28
CA ASP A 110 23.28 34.39 -7.80
C ASP A 110 22.34 35.57 -8.09
N ILE A 111 21.71 35.61 -9.28
CA ILE A 111 20.72 36.65 -9.61
C ILE A 111 19.55 36.58 -8.62
N LEU A 112 19.00 35.38 -8.40
CA LEU A 112 17.86 35.17 -7.51
C LEU A 112 18.19 35.57 -6.08
N LYS A 113 19.36 35.16 -5.55
CA LYS A 113 19.81 35.50 -4.20
C LYS A 113 19.99 36.99 -3.94
N ASN A 114 20.32 37.75 -4.99
CA ASN A 114 20.52 39.19 -4.89
C ASN A 114 19.24 39.99 -5.18
N ASP A 115 18.12 39.33 -5.47
CA ASP A 115 16.83 39.97 -5.68
C ASP A 115 16.16 40.32 -4.33
N PRO A 116 15.98 41.61 -4.00
CA PRO A 116 15.35 42.02 -2.75
C PRO A 116 13.85 41.70 -2.70
N GLU A 117 13.20 41.43 -3.84
CA GLU A 117 11.78 41.06 -3.90
C GLU A 117 11.55 39.56 -3.75
N LEU A 118 12.62 38.75 -3.77
CA LEU A 118 12.54 37.32 -3.56
C LEU A 118 11.91 37.03 -2.19
N ASN A 119 10.88 36.18 -2.22
CA ASN A 119 10.22 35.67 -1.03
C ASN A 119 9.92 34.18 -1.21
N HIS A 120 9.42 33.55 -0.14
CA HIS A 120 9.09 32.12 -0.11
C HIS A 120 7.58 31.90 0.03
N GLU A 121 6.75 32.85 -0.43
CA GLU A 121 5.29 32.71 -0.46
C GLU A 121 4.85 31.64 -1.44
N TYR A 122 3.62 31.16 -1.25
CA TYR A 122 3.04 30.14 -2.13
C TYR A 122 2.83 30.67 -3.55
N LEU A 123 3.28 29.87 -4.52
CA LEU A 123 2.90 30.03 -5.92
C LEU A 123 1.46 29.55 -6.17
N PRO A 124 0.82 29.99 -7.27
CA PRO A 124 -0.41 29.38 -7.75
C PRO A 124 -0.26 27.87 -7.98
N ILE A 125 -1.38 27.14 -7.96
CA ILE A 125 -1.41 25.67 -8.18
C ILE A 125 -0.71 25.27 -9.50
N ALA A 126 -0.83 26.11 -10.53
CA ALA A 126 -0.21 25.87 -11.83
C ALA A 126 1.32 26.10 -11.85
N GLY A 127 1.90 26.67 -10.79
CA GLY A 127 3.31 27.07 -10.73
C GLY A 127 3.55 28.51 -11.17
N LEU A 128 4.82 28.84 -11.44
CA LEU A 128 5.26 30.17 -11.84
C LEU A 128 4.93 30.39 -13.34
N PRO A 129 4.06 31.35 -13.71
CA PRO A 129 3.60 31.50 -15.10
C PRO A 129 4.72 31.67 -16.12
N GLN A 130 5.77 32.44 -15.78
CA GLN A 130 6.92 32.68 -16.65
C GLN A 130 7.73 31.41 -16.96
N TYR A 131 7.70 30.40 -16.07
CA TYR A 131 8.35 29.11 -16.30
C TYR A 131 7.48 28.19 -17.15
N THR A 132 6.17 28.17 -16.91
CA THR A 132 5.23 27.26 -17.59
C THR A 132 4.80 27.74 -18.98
N SER A 133 5.03 29.00 -19.32
CA SER A 133 4.70 29.57 -20.63
C SER A 133 5.79 29.37 -21.69
N ALA A 134 6.92 28.76 -21.34
CA ALA A 134 8.07 28.53 -22.22
C ALA A 134 7.86 27.38 -23.20
#